data_AF-A0A3C0AS49-F1
#
_entry.id   AF-A0A3C0AS49-F1
#
_cell.length_a   1.000
_cell.length_b   1.000
_cell.length_c   1.000
_cell.angle_alpha   90.00
_cell.angle_beta   90.00
_cell.angle_gamma   90.00
#
_symmetry.space_group_name_H-M   'P 1'
#
loop_
_entity.id
_entity.type
_entity.pdbx_description
1 polymer ?
#
loop_
_entity_poly.entity_id
_entity_poly.type
_entity_poly.pdbx_seq_one_letter_code
_entity_poly.pdbx_strand_id
1 'polypeptide(L)'
;MWNRFASLSVIITAVLFCSQITVAEEKPIQPVKVDLGRPVSFEKDVFPILDANCIACHNVAKKEGSLVLENVEDLIKGGDSGASVVPGKPDESYFYNVASRTEESFMPPLPNKVGAKALTPQQVWIVRQWILEGAKSSGKSANAGVAWQSLPPDLNSIYSAALSPWARYAAAGRANRIAVYDLAAGAEVATLNDPALLKLQKDGKPFYPLGAAHRDFVHSLAFNSDGSLLASGGYRVMKLWKKSIGNVVKKMDLP
;
A
#
# COMPACT_ATOMS: atom_id res chain seq x y z
N MET A 1 -48.34 -21.78 76.24
CA MET A 1 -46.92 -21.96 75.89
C MET A 1 -46.83 -22.94 74.72
N TRP A 2 -46.52 -22.43 73.53
CA TRP A 2 -45.74 -23.03 72.42
C TRP A 2 -46.20 -22.56 71.02
N ASN A 3 -45.31 -21.79 70.39
CA ASN A 3 -44.98 -21.59 68.98
C ASN A 3 -46.08 -21.62 67.89
N ARG A 4 -46.34 -20.42 67.31
CA ARG A 4 -46.84 -20.29 65.93
C ARG A 4 -45.69 -19.81 65.04
N PHE A 5 -45.28 -20.65 64.09
CA PHE A 5 -44.35 -20.28 63.02
C PHE A 5 -45.06 -19.36 62.03
N ALA A 6 -44.48 -18.19 61.75
CA ALA A 6 -44.88 -17.31 60.65
C ALA A 6 -43.88 -17.51 59.50
N SER A 7 -44.33 -18.10 58.40
CA SER A 7 -43.55 -18.26 57.18
C SER A 7 -43.51 -16.93 56.41
N LEU A 8 -42.33 -16.32 56.29
CA LEU A 8 -42.09 -15.24 55.34
C LEU A 8 -41.88 -15.82 53.93
N SER A 9 -42.78 -15.48 53.00
CA SER A 9 -42.54 -15.67 51.57
C SER A 9 -41.88 -14.41 51.02
N VAL A 10 -40.60 -14.49 50.68
CA VAL A 10 -39.86 -13.44 49.96
C VAL A 10 -40.11 -13.63 48.46
N ILE A 11 -40.82 -12.69 47.82
CA ILE A 11 -41.00 -12.66 46.37
C ILE A 11 -39.78 -11.94 45.78
N ILE A 12 -38.89 -12.70 45.12
CA ILE A 12 -37.76 -12.15 44.36
C ILE A 12 -38.24 -11.87 42.94
N THR A 13 -38.55 -10.62 42.61
CA THR A 13 -38.86 -10.19 41.25
C THR A 13 -37.54 -10.03 40.48
N ALA A 14 -37.19 -11.02 39.66
CA ALA A 14 -36.04 -10.94 38.77
C ALA A 14 -36.34 -9.96 37.62
N VAL A 15 -35.74 -8.76 37.66
CA VAL A 15 -35.78 -7.81 36.55
C VAL A 15 -34.74 -8.27 35.53
N LEU A 16 -35.20 -8.94 34.47
CA LEU A 16 -34.41 -9.28 33.30
C LEU A 16 -34.09 -8.00 32.52
N PHE A 17 -32.89 -7.45 32.73
CA PHE A 17 -32.30 -6.45 31.84
C PHE A 17 -31.91 -7.14 30.53
N CYS A 18 -32.83 -7.15 29.58
CA CYS A 18 -32.54 -7.54 28.20
C CYS A 18 -31.64 -6.45 27.60
N SER A 19 -30.34 -6.70 27.54
CA SER A 19 -29.38 -5.84 26.83
C SER A 19 -29.73 -5.90 25.35
N GLN A 20 -30.31 -4.82 24.82
CA GLN A 20 -30.51 -4.70 23.38
C GLN A 20 -29.14 -4.57 22.72
N ILE A 21 -28.69 -5.65 22.10
CA ILE A 21 -27.60 -5.61 21.13
C ILE A 21 -28.13 -4.81 19.95
N THR A 22 -27.65 -3.59 19.77
CA THR A 22 -27.95 -2.78 18.58
C THR A 22 -27.28 -3.45 17.39
N VAL A 23 -28.07 -4.21 16.62
CA VAL A 23 -27.69 -4.63 15.26
C VAL A 23 -27.41 -3.36 14.47
N ALA A 24 -26.21 -3.25 13.91
CA ALA A 24 -25.84 -2.11 13.06
C ALA A 24 -26.82 -2.04 11.90
N GLU A 25 -27.66 -1.00 11.87
CA GLU A 25 -28.76 -0.88 10.92
C GLU A 25 -28.28 -1.01 9.47
N GLU A 26 -28.82 -2.00 8.77
CA GLU A 26 -28.61 -2.32 7.34
C GLU A 26 -29.33 -1.33 6.40
N LYS A 27 -29.67 -0.14 6.91
CA LYS A 27 -30.50 0.82 6.18
C LYS A 27 -29.72 1.55 5.09
N PRO A 28 -30.40 1.94 3.99
CA PRO A 28 -29.83 2.81 2.97
C PRO A 28 -29.28 4.09 3.58
N ILE A 29 -28.08 4.47 3.16
CA ILE A 29 -27.35 5.64 3.66
C ILE A 29 -27.65 6.82 2.75
N GLN A 30 -28.43 7.77 3.24
CA GLN A 30 -28.79 8.96 2.48
C GLN A 30 -27.60 9.95 2.41
N PRO A 31 -27.24 10.45 1.23
CA PRO A 31 -26.09 11.35 1.09
C PRO A 31 -26.36 12.72 1.74
N VAL A 32 -25.39 13.22 2.49
CA VAL A 32 -25.40 14.59 3.06
C VAL A 32 -24.38 15.45 2.34
N LYS A 33 -24.85 16.56 1.75
CA LYS A 33 -24.01 17.47 0.96
C LYS A 33 -22.84 18.01 1.77
N VAL A 34 -21.65 17.96 1.19
CA VAL A 34 -20.43 18.61 1.68
C VAL A 34 -20.07 19.74 0.73
N ASP A 35 -19.66 20.90 1.24
CA ASP A 35 -19.10 21.95 0.38
C ASP A 35 -17.58 21.85 0.41
N LEU A 36 -16.98 21.47 -0.72
CA LEU A 36 -15.52 21.37 -0.88
C LEU A 36 -14.92 22.66 -1.48
N GLY A 37 -15.73 23.58 -1.99
CA GLY A 37 -15.26 24.76 -2.74
C GLY A 37 -14.56 24.46 -4.07
N ARG A 38 -14.60 23.20 -4.52
CA ARG A 38 -13.98 22.69 -5.77
C ARG A 38 -14.66 21.38 -6.21
N PRO A 39 -14.48 20.94 -7.47
CA PRO A 39 -14.86 19.60 -7.90
C PRO A 39 -14.21 18.50 -7.06
N VAL A 40 -14.87 17.34 -7.02
CA VAL A 40 -14.38 16.17 -6.27
C VAL A 40 -13.19 15.56 -7.00
N SER A 41 -12.09 15.37 -6.28
CA SER A 41 -10.90 14.68 -6.79
C SER A 41 -10.91 13.23 -6.32
N PHE A 42 -10.70 12.31 -7.26
CA PHE A 42 -10.55 10.90 -6.91
C PHE A 42 -9.45 10.70 -5.88
N GLU A 43 -8.27 11.28 -6.10
CA GLU A 43 -7.08 11.05 -5.28
C GLU A 43 -7.19 11.67 -3.89
N LYS A 44 -7.83 12.83 -3.78
CA LYS A 44 -7.90 13.59 -2.51
C LYS A 44 -9.12 13.24 -1.67
N ASP A 45 -10.24 12.92 -2.31
CA ASP A 45 -11.53 12.83 -1.63
C ASP A 45 -12.12 11.42 -1.67
N VAL A 46 -11.99 10.69 -2.79
CA VAL A 46 -12.59 9.35 -2.96
C VAL A 46 -11.64 8.25 -2.49
N PHE A 47 -10.38 8.28 -2.93
CA PHE A 47 -9.39 7.24 -2.66
C PHE A 47 -9.16 7.01 -1.16
N PRO A 48 -9.04 8.04 -0.29
CA PRO A 48 -8.93 7.81 1.15
C PRO A 48 -10.13 7.07 1.75
N ILE A 49 -11.32 7.22 1.17
CA ILE A 49 -12.53 6.49 1.57
C ILE A 49 -12.40 5.01 1.19
N LEU A 50 -11.93 4.74 -0.03
CA LEU A 50 -11.71 3.38 -0.55
C LEU A 50 -10.58 2.67 0.20
N ASP A 51 -9.48 3.36 0.47
CA ASP A 51 -8.32 2.83 1.20
C ASP A 51 -8.73 2.36 2.60
N ALA A 52 -9.51 3.18 3.31
CA ALA A 52 -9.96 2.87 4.65
C ALA A 52 -10.98 1.72 4.72
N ASN A 53 -11.82 1.52 3.69
CA ASN A 53 -13.01 0.66 3.82
C ASN A 53 -13.14 -0.45 2.76
N CYS A 54 -12.37 -0.42 1.67
CA CYS A 54 -12.59 -1.29 0.51
C CYS A 54 -11.31 -1.99 0.01
N ILE A 55 -10.18 -1.28 -0.02
CA ILE A 55 -8.93 -1.76 -0.63
C ILE A 55 -8.37 -3.00 0.08
N ALA A 56 -8.62 -3.19 1.38
CA ALA A 56 -8.20 -4.39 2.10
C ALA A 56 -8.70 -5.71 1.46
N CYS A 57 -9.81 -5.68 0.70
CA CYS A 57 -10.38 -6.83 -0.01
C CYS A 57 -10.44 -6.70 -1.54
N HIS A 58 -10.38 -5.48 -2.08
CA HIS A 58 -10.52 -5.19 -3.51
C HIS A 58 -9.30 -4.44 -4.07
N ASN A 59 -8.15 -5.11 -4.08
CA ASN A 59 -6.86 -4.60 -4.55
C ASN A 59 -6.20 -5.56 -5.54
N VAL A 60 -5.05 -5.19 -6.13
CA VAL A 60 -4.38 -6.02 -7.15
C VAL A 60 -3.90 -7.39 -6.66
N ALA A 61 -3.64 -7.55 -5.37
CA ALA A 61 -3.20 -8.82 -4.78
C ALA A 61 -4.37 -9.68 -4.27
N LYS A 62 -5.41 -9.04 -3.73
CA LYS A 62 -6.63 -9.68 -3.22
C LYS A 62 -7.83 -9.02 -3.90
N LYS A 63 -8.46 -9.75 -4.83
CA LYS A 63 -9.53 -9.28 -5.73
C LYS A 63 -10.85 -9.99 -5.44
N GLU A 64 -11.48 -9.71 -4.30
CA GLU A 64 -12.81 -10.28 -4.04
C GLU A 64 -13.80 -9.82 -5.13
N GLY A 65 -14.57 -10.76 -5.70
CA GLY A 65 -15.46 -10.49 -6.84
C GLY A 65 -14.74 -10.01 -8.11
N SER A 66 -13.46 -10.34 -8.28
CA SER A 66 -12.58 -9.87 -9.35
C SER A 66 -12.44 -8.34 -9.46
N LEU A 67 -12.82 -7.61 -8.41
CA LEU A 67 -12.88 -6.16 -8.39
C LEU A 67 -11.58 -5.54 -7.83
N VAL A 68 -11.06 -4.52 -8.51
CA VAL A 68 -9.90 -3.71 -8.09
C VAL A 68 -10.33 -2.25 -8.00
N LEU A 69 -10.11 -1.62 -6.85
CA LEU A 69 -10.56 -0.25 -6.55
C LEU A 69 -9.43 0.77 -6.42
N GLU A 70 -8.19 0.39 -6.79
CA GLU A 70 -7.00 1.23 -6.61
C GLU A 70 -6.83 2.34 -7.65
N ASN A 71 -7.50 2.21 -8.80
CA ASN A 71 -7.51 3.21 -9.87
C ASN A 71 -8.90 3.28 -10.51
N VAL A 72 -9.16 4.41 -11.17
CA VAL A 72 -10.48 4.72 -11.74
C VAL A 72 -10.81 3.81 -12.91
N GLU A 73 -9.82 3.44 -13.72
CA GLU A 73 -10.00 2.60 -14.90
C GLU A 73 -10.53 1.21 -14.53
N ASP A 74 -9.91 0.57 -13.54
CA ASP A 74 -10.33 -0.72 -13.00
C ASP A 74 -11.68 -0.61 -12.26
N LEU A 75 -11.91 0.50 -11.56
CA LEU A 75 -13.17 0.76 -10.86
C LEU A 75 -14.33 0.92 -11.85
N ILE A 76 -14.15 1.60 -12.98
CA ILE A 76 -15.14 1.66 -14.06
C ILE A 76 -15.36 0.28 -14.67
N LYS A 77 -14.28 -0.44 -14.99
CA LYS A 77 -14.33 -1.79 -15.58
C LYS A 77 -15.11 -2.78 -14.70
N GLY A 78 -14.95 -2.68 -13.39
CA GLY A 78 -15.61 -3.55 -12.42
C GLY A 78 -15.08 -4.99 -12.40
N GLY A 79 -15.92 -5.91 -11.94
CA GLY A 79 -15.55 -7.29 -11.63
C GLY A 79 -16.56 -8.31 -12.16
N ASP A 80 -16.82 -9.37 -11.39
CA ASP A 80 -17.70 -10.47 -11.80
C ASP A 80 -19.16 -10.01 -12.04
N SER A 81 -19.58 -8.92 -11.38
CA SER A 81 -20.89 -8.29 -11.57
C SER A 81 -20.96 -7.33 -12.77
N GLY A 82 -19.90 -7.25 -13.58
CA GLY A 82 -19.79 -6.33 -14.70
C GLY A 82 -19.24 -4.95 -14.30
N ALA A 83 -19.53 -3.93 -15.11
CA ALA A 83 -19.08 -2.56 -14.89
C ALA A 83 -19.57 -2.03 -13.53
N SER A 84 -18.66 -1.55 -12.69
CA SER A 84 -19.02 -1.15 -11.32
C SER A 84 -19.40 0.33 -11.21
N VAL A 85 -18.80 1.18 -12.05
CA VAL A 85 -19.15 2.61 -12.13
C VAL A 85 -19.53 2.99 -13.54
N VAL A 86 -20.65 3.69 -13.66
CA VAL A 86 -21.15 4.32 -14.88
C VAL A 86 -20.94 5.83 -14.76
N PRO A 87 -19.94 6.41 -15.44
CA PRO A 87 -19.65 7.84 -15.36
C PRO A 87 -20.89 8.71 -15.64
N GLY A 88 -21.13 9.71 -14.79
CA GLY A 88 -22.28 10.61 -14.85
C GLY A 88 -23.57 10.03 -14.27
N LYS A 89 -23.60 8.74 -13.90
CA LYS A 89 -24.82 8.02 -13.52
C LYS A 89 -24.63 7.21 -12.23
N PRO A 90 -24.66 7.86 -11.06
CA PRO A 90 -24.44 7.18 -9.79
C PRO A 90 -25.50 6.11 -9.49
N ASP A 91 -26.76 6.33 -9.85
CA ASP A 91 -27.85 5.37 -9.57
C ASP A 91 -27.79 4.12 -10.46
N GLU A 92 -27.12 4.22 -11.62
CA GLU A 92 -26.82 3.07 -12.50
C GLU A 92 -25.45 2.43 -12.14
N SER A 93 -24.74 2.96 -11.15
CA SER A 93 -23.41 2.47 -10.76
C SER A 93 -23.52 1.47 -9.61
N TYR A 94 -23.30 0.19 -9.91
CA TYR A 94 -23.41 -0.89 -8.93
C TYR A 94 -22.52 -0.66 -7.68
N PHE A 95 -21.31 -0.15 -7.88
CA PHE A 95 -20.41 0.23 -6.79
C PHE A 95 -21.06 1.22 -5.81
N TYR A 96 -21.73 2.25 -6.34
CA TYR A 96 -22.40 3.25 -5.51
C TYR A 96 -23.54 2.60 -4.71
N ASN A 97 -24.39 1.81 -5.37
CA ASN A 97 -25.57 1.22 -4.75
C ASN A 97 -25.21 0.27 -3.58
N VAL A 98 -24.17 -0.54 -3.77
CA VAL A 98 -23.65 -1.46 -2.76
C VAL A 98 -22.97 -0.68 -1.60
N ALA A 99 -22.26 0.40 -1.90
CA ALA A 99 -21.60 1.25 -0.89
C ALA A 99 -22.60 2.11 -0.08
N SER A 100 -23.69 2.55 -0.71
CA SER A 100 -24.80 3.28 -0.06
C SER A 100 -25.85 2.37 0.57
N ARG A 101 -25.67 1.04 0.48
CA ARG A 101 -26.60 0.03 1.03
C ARG A 101 -28.03 0.15 0.47
N THR A 102 -28.15 0.49 -0.80
CA THR A 102 -29.44 0.50 -1.51
C THR A 102 -29.76 -0.85 -2.16
N GLU A 103 -28.77 -1.73 -2.23
CA GLU A 103 -28.92 -3.14 -2.64
C GLU A 103 -28.96 -4.07 -1.41
N GLU A 104 -29.52 -5.27 -1.60
CA GLU A 104 -29.47 -6.33 -0.56
C GLU A 104 -28.03 -6.74 -0.24
N SER A 105 -27.17 -6.83 -1.27
CA SER A 105 -25.73 -7.01 -1.07
C SER A 105 -25.09 -5.66 -0.81
N PHE A 106 -24.55 -5.46 0.39
CA PHE A 106 -23.92 -4.21 0.79
C PHE A 106 -22.44 -4.38 1.14
N MET A 107 -21.68 -3.29 1.01
CA MET A 107 -20.28 -3.22 1.40
C MET A 107 -20.06 -2.12 2.47
N PRO A 108 -19.10 -2.31 3.39
CA PRO A 108 -18.37 -3.54 3.66
C PRO A 108 -19.29 -4.64 4.23
N PRO A 109 -18.97 -5.94 4.04
CA PRO A 109 -19.79 -7.01 4.57
C PRO A 109 -19.74 -7.00 6.09
N LEU A 110 -20.84 -7.44 6.71
CA LEU A 110 -20.94 -7.59 8.16
C LEU A 110 -21.12 -9.09 8.49
N PRO A 111 -20.29 -9.67 9.38
CA PRO A 111 -19.06 -9.12 9.95
C PRO A 111 -17.88 -9.14 8.95
N ASN A 112 -16.91 -8.23 9.11
CA ASN A 112 -15.62 -8.30 8.41
C ASN A 112 -14.44 -8.27 9.39
N LYS A 113 -13.32 -8.88 8.99
CA LYS A 113 -12.10 -9.05 9.82
C LYS A 113 -11.09 -7.92 9.66
N VAL A 114 -11.35 -6.97 8.77
CA VAL A 114 -10.42 -5.89 8.40
C VAL A 114 -10.78 -4.55 9.04
N GLY A 115 -11.84 -4.52 9.86
CA GLY A 115 -12.28 -3.30 10.55
C GLY A 115 -12.90 -2.25 9.62
N ALA A 116 -13.29 -2.64 8.40
CA ALA A 116 -13.94 -1.76 7.44
C ALA A 116 -15.34 -1.38 7.94
N LYS A 117 -15.70 -0.11 7.80
CA LYS A 117 -16.97 0.45 8.29
C LYS A 117 -17.86 0.87 7.13
N ALA A 118 -19.17 0.92 7.40
CA ALA A 118 -20.10 1.57 6.49
C ALA A 118 -19.69 3.02 6.23
N LEU A 119 -19.92 3.51 5.01
CA LEU A 119 -19.64 4.89 4.67
C LEU A 119 -20.53 5.83 5.48
N THR A 120 -20.00 6.98 5.85
CA THR A 120 -20.81 8.07 6.41
C THR A 120 -21.67 8.72 5.33
N PRO A 121 -22.79 9.38 5.68
CA PRO A 121 -23.60 10.16 4.74
C PRO A 121 -22.79 11.15 3.88
N GLN A 122 -21.76 11.77 4.46
CA GLN A 122 -20.86 12.69 3.77
C GLN A 122 -19.97 11.96 2.77
N GLN A 123 -19.42 10.80 3.14
CA GLN A 123 -18.62 9.97 2.23
C GLN A 123 -19.45 9.45 1.06
N VAL A 124 -20.68 9.00 1.31
CA VAL A 124 -21.63 8.61 0.26
C VAL A 124 -21.88 9.77 -0.70
N TRP A 125 -22.05 11.00 -0.18
CA TRP A 125 -22.19 12.17 -1.02
C TRP A 125 -20.97 12.45 -1.88
N ILE A 126 -19.75 12.38 -1.33
CA ILE A 126 -18.48 12.57 -2.07
C ILE A 126 -18.39 11.58 -3.22
N VAL A 127 -18.63 10.30 -2.95
CA VAL A 127 -18.62 9.25 -3.98
C VAL A 127 -19.68 9.51 -5.04
N ARG A 128 -20.90 9.86 -4.64
CA ARG A 128 -21.99 10.20 -5.56
C ARG A 128 -21.61 11.35 -6.49
N GLN A 129 -21.10 12.44 -5.93
CA GLN A 129 -20.71 13.62 -6.71
C GLN A 129 -19.58 13.32 -7.66
N TRP A 130 -18.56 12.58 -7.23
CA TRP A 130 -17.47 12.19 -8.12
C TRP A 130 -17.97 11.40 -9.34
N ILE A 131 -18.91 10.46 -9.14
CA ILE A 131 -19.51 9.73 -10.26
C ILE A 131 -20.30 10.68 -11.16
N LEU A 132 -21.11 11.59 -10.59
CA LEU A 132 -21.86 12.61 -11.34
C LEU A 132 -20.94 13.52 -12.18
N GLU A 133 -19.77 13.87 -11.65
CA GLU A 133 -18.74 14.68 -12.34
C GLU A 133 -17.99 13.89 -13.43
N GLY A 134 -18.37 12.64 -13.67
CA GLY A 134 -17.88 11.80 -14.74
C GLY A 134 -16.78 10.82 -14.32
N ALA A 135 -16.68 10.53 -13.01
CA ALA A 135 -15.75 9.56 -12.44
C ALA A 135 -14.31 9.73 -12.96
N LYS A 136 -13.79 10.96 -12.94
CA LYS A 136 -12.48 11.28 -13.53
C LYS A 136 -11.36 11.04 -12.53
N SER A 137 -10.23 10.57 -13.05
CA SER A 137 -8.92 10.60 -12.39
C SER A 137 -8.13 11.80 -12.91
N SER A 138 -7.21 12.34 -12.11
CA SER A 138 -6.21 13.31 -12.59
C SER A 138 -5.15 12.67 -13.51
N GLY A 139 -5.27 11.37 -13.81
CA GLY A 139 -4.28 10.58 -14.53
C GLY A 139 -3.07 10.22 -13.69
N LYS A 140 -2.99 10.74 -12.46
CA LYS A 140 -2.08 10.27 -11.42
C LYS A 140 -2.81 9.17 -10.68
N SER A 141 -2.69 7.94 -11.18
CA SER A 141 -3.11 6.76 -10.43
C SER A 141 -2.69 6.93 -8.96
N ALA A 142 -3.58 6.67 -8.01
CA ALA A 142 -3.19 6.60 -6.60
C ALA A 142 -2.23 5.43 -6.34
N ASN A 143 -2.12 4.51 -7.33
CA ASN A 143 -1.00 3.61 -7.57
C ASN A 143 -0.11 4.10 -8.73
N ALA A 144 0.27 5.37 -8.72
CA ALA A 144 1.48 5.82 -9.41
C ALA A 144 2.61 5.12 -8.67
N GLY A 145 2.85 3.85 -9.05
CA GLY A 145 3.87 3.00 -8.45
C GLY A 145 5.11 3.85 -8.25
N VAL A 146 5.60 3.88 -7.00
CA VAL A 146 6.61 4.81 -6.48
C VAL A 146 7.34 5.49 -7.62
N ALA A 147 7.05 6.77 -7.86
CA ALA A 147 7.64 7.53 -8.95
C ALA A 147 9.12 7.77 -8.66
N TRP A 148 9.91 6.71 -8.85
CA TRP A 148 11.34 6.71 -8.58
C TRP A 148 11.96 7.84 -9.38
N GLN A 149 12.92 8.50 -8.75
CA GLN A 149 13.82 9.45 -9.38
C GLN A 149 15.24 9.00 -9.12
N SER A 150 16.15 9.39 -10.01
CA SER A 150 17.57 9.23 -9.74
C SER A 150 17.93 10.07 -8.52
N LEU A 151 18.87 9.59 -7.72
CA LEU A 151 19.41 10.38 -6.64
C LEU A 151 20.30 11.50 -7.21
N PRO A 152 20.33 12.68 -6.55
CA PRO A 152 21.21 13.76 -6.96
C PRO A 152 22.68 13.29 -7.02
N PRO A 153 23.44 13.65 -8.08
CA PRO A 153 24.81 13.16 -8.28
C PRO A 153 25.81 13.68 -7.22
N ASP A 154 25.48 14.78 -6.56
CA ASP A 154 26.21 15.38 -5.45
C ASP A 154 26.01 14.63 -4.12
N LEU A 155 24.97 13.81 -4.00
CA LEU A 155 24.75 12.96 -2.83
C LEU A 155 25.77 11.80 -2.79
N ASN A 156 26.87 12.02 -2.06
CA ASN A 156 28.01 11.08 -1.99
C ASN A 156 28.23 10.48 -0.59
N SER A 157 27.26 10.62 0.31
CA SER A 157 27.28 10.08 1.67
C SER A 157 27.43 8.57 1.68
N ILE A 158 28.29 8.06 2.58
CA ILE A 158 28.45 6.62 2.84
C ILE A 158 27.45 6.23 3.93
N TYR A 159 26.46 5.39 3.60
CA TYR A 159 25.43 4.93 4.52
C TYR A 159 25.72 3.55 5.11
N SER A 160 26.51 2.75 4.40
CA SER A 160 26.90 1.42 4.82
C SER A 160 28.32 1.13 4.36
N ALA A 161 29.04 0.29 5.12
CA ALA A 161 30.37 -0.17 4.76
C ALA A 161 30.58 -1.61 5.22
N ALA A 162 31.42 -2.35 4.50
CA ALA A 162 31.84 -3.70 4.89
C ALA A 162 33.31 -3.91 4.50
N LEU A 163 34.05 -4.64 5.34
CA LEU A 163 35.41 -5.09 5.04
C LEU A 163 35.39 -6.51 4.51
N SER A 164 36.20 -6.78 3.51
CA SER A 164 36.46 -8.15 3.07
C SER A 164 37.20 -8.92 4.17
N PRO A 165 37.20 -10.26 4.12
CA PRO A 165 38.16 -11.06 4.87
C PRO A 165 39.59 -10.52 4.67
N TRP A 166 40.35 -10.50 5.76
CA TRP A 166 41.71 -9.95 5.85
C TRP A 166 41.86 -8.47 5.48
N ALA A 167 40.77 -7.70 5.42
CA ALA A 167 40.76 -6.26 5.20
C ALA A 167 41.53 -5.80 3.94
N ARG A 168 41.57 -6.62 2.88
CA ARG A 168 42.15 -6.19 1.60
C ARG A 168 41.23 -5.19 0.88
N TYR A 169 39.92 -5.37 0.97
CA TYR A 169 38.94 -4.50 0.32
C TYR A 169 37.95 -3.92 1.32
N ALA A 170 37.45 -2.72 1.02
CA ALA A 170 36.29 -2.14 1.66
C ALA A 170 35.20 -1.88 0.61
N ALA A 171 33.97 -2.33 0.87
CA ALA A 171 32.81 -1.90 0.12
C ALA A 171 32.11 -0.75 0.86
N ALA A 172 31.67 0.26 0.13
CA ALA A 172 30.93 1.40 0.67
C ALA A 172 29.65 1.63 -0.14
N GLY A 173 28.50 1.66 0.55
CA GLY A 173 27.21 2.03 0.00
C GLY A 173 27.10 3.55 -0.05
N ARG A 174 27.31 4.13 -1.23
CA ARG A 174 27.21 5.57 -1.50
C ARG A 174 25.85 5.87 -2.09
N ALA A 175 24.91 6.24 -1.22
CA ALA A 175 23.49 6.32 -1.55
C ALA A 175 23.01 5.01 -2.21
N ASN A 176 22.62 5.01 -3.49
CA ASN A 176 22.19 3.79 -4.21
C ASN A 176 23.31 3.09 -5.01
N ARG A 177 24.56 3.52 -4.88
CA ARG A 177 25.74 2.92 -5.54
C ARG A 177 26.59 2.15 -4.54
N ILE A 178 27.39 1.21 -5.04
CA ILE A 178 28.38 0.50 -4.22
C ILE A 178 29.74 0.69 -4.86
N ALA A 179 30.66 1.30 -4.12
CA ALA A 179 32.07 1.41 -4.49
C ALA A 179 32.89 0.39 -3.69
N VAL A 180 33.90 -0.22 -4.33
CA VAL A 180 34.85 -1.14 -3.72
C VAL A 180 36.24 -0.53 -3.80
N TYR A 181 36.88 -0.42 -2.66
CA TYR A 181 38.22 0.13 -2.49
C TYR A 181 39.20 -1.00 -2.20
N ASP A 182 40.37 -0.94 -2.81
CA ASP A 182 41.52 -1.71 -2.35
C ASP A 182 42.23 -0.89 -1.27
N LEU A 183 42.26 -1.41 -0.05
CA LEU A 183 42.81 -0.71 1.11
C LEU A 183 44.34 -0.65 1.10
N ALA A 184 45.01 -1.58 0.42
CA ALA A 184 46.46 -1.52 0.26
C ALA A 184 46.86 -0.47 -0.77
N ALA A 185 46.08 -0.33 -1.85
CA ALA A 185 46.31 0.68 -2.87
C ALA A 185 45.75 2.07 -2.51
N GLY A 186 44.81 2.15 -1.56
CA GLY A 186 44.12 3.39 -1.21
C GLY A 186 43.23 3.93 -2.33
N ALA A 187 42.75 3.06 -3.22
CA ALA A 187 42.08 3.45 -4.45
C ALA A 187 40.76 2.71 -4.64
N GLU A 188 39.80 3.35 -5.32
CA GLU A 188 38.60 2.67 -5.83
C GLU A 188 39.00 1.72 -6.96
N VAL A 189 38.61 0.45 -6.84
CA VAL A 189 38.93 -0.61 -7.82
C VAL A 189 37.69 -1.14 -8.54
N ALA A 190 36.49 -0.86 -8.04
CA ALA A 190 35.24 -1.16 -8.74
C ALA A 190 34.08 -0.29 -8.26
N THR A 191 33.17 0.02 -9.18
CA THR A 191 31.80 0.42 -8.87
C THR A 191 30.87 -0.70 -9.32
N LEU A 192 30.00 -1.20 -8.44
CA LEU A 192 29.04 -2.26 -8.74
C LEU A 192 27.74 -1.65 -9.27
N ASN A 193 27.33 -2.07 -10.46
CA ASN A 193 26.15 -1.56 -11.13
C ASN A 193 25.19 -2.70 -11.47
N ASP A 194 23.91 -2.49 -11.27
CA ASP A 194 22.88 -3.41 -11.76
C ASP A 194 22.61 -3.12 -13.25
N PRO A 195 22.92 -4.05 -14.16
CA PRO A 195 22.69 -3.85 -15.59
C PRO A 195 21.22 -3.59 -15.95
N ALA A 196 20.27 -4.10 -15.15
CA ALA A 196 18.85 -3.84 -15.36
C ALA A 196 18.50 -2.37 -15.08
N LEU A 197 19.17 -1.74 -14.11
CA LEU A 197 18.97 -0.33 -13.78
C LEU A 197 19.62 0.57 -14.83
N LEU A 198 20.77 0.19 -15.38
CA LEU A 198 21.47 0.98 -16.41
C LEU A 198 20.68 1.07 -17.72
N LYS A 199 19.75 0.14 -17.98
CA LYS A 199 18.86 0.16 -19.16
C LYS A 199 17.69 1.13 -19.01
N LEU A 200 17.40 1.60 -17.80
CA LEU A 200 16.28 2.51 -17.58
C LEU A 200 16.57 3.88 -18.17
N GLN A 201 15.58 4.44 -18.84
CA GLN A 201 15.65 5.77 -19.45
C GLN A 201 14.44 6.60 -19.03
N LYS A 202 14.62 7.92 -18.99
CA LYS A 202 13.55 8.90 -18.84
C LYS A 202 13.82 10.04 -19.81
N ASP A 203 12.83 10.36 -20.64
CA ASP A 203 12.91 11.42 -21.65
C ASP A 203 14.14 11.26 -22.58
N GLY A 204 14.41 10.02 -22.99
CA GLY A 204 15.54 9.66 -23.86
C GLY A 204 16.93 9.73 -23.21
N LYS A 205 17.01 9.99 -21.90
CA LYS A 205 18.27 10.07 -21.14
C LYS A 205 18.41 8.88 -20.18
N PRO A 206 19.64 8.43 -19.88
CA PRO A 206 19.86 7.42 -18.85
C PRO A 206 19.27 7.86 -17.51
N PHE A 207 18.50 6.97 -16.89
CA PHE A 207 17.87 7.26 -15.60
C PHE A 207 18.92 7.35 -14.48
N TYR A 208 19.98 6.53 -14.55
CA TYR A 208 21.12 6.57 -13.63
C TYR A 208 22.41 6.91 -14.39
N PRO A 209 22.70 8.19 -14.68
CA PRO A 209 23.84 8.58 -15.50
C PRO A 209 25.20 8.23 -14.87
N LEU A 210 25.27 8.13 -13.54
CA LEU A 210 26.48 7.74 -12.79
C LEU A 210 26.46 6.27 -12.35
N GLY A 211 25.52 5.48 -12.87
CA GLY A 211 25.30 4.11 -12.45
C GLY A 211 24.51 3.98 -11.15
N ALA A 212 24.04 2.76 -10.88
CA ALA A 212 23.27 2.43 -9.68
C ALA A 212 23.41 0.93 -9.36
N ALA A 213 23.61 0.62 -8.08
CA ALA A 213 23.57 -0.74 -7.57
C ALA A 213 22.15 -1.14 -7.15
N HIS A 214 21.38 -0.21 -6.60
CA HIS A 214 19.99 -0.37 -6.16
C HIS A 214 19.11 0.78 -6.65
N ARG A 215 17.78 0.62 -6.61
CA ARG A 215 16.84 1.73 -6.90
C ARG A 215 16.77 2.74 -5.76
N ASP A 216 17.06 2.27 -4.56
CA ASP A 216 17.06 3.01 -3.31
C ASP A 216 18.43 2.91 -2.63
N PHE A 217 18.58 3.51 -1.44
CA PHE A 217 19.81 3.48 -0.67
C PHE A 217 20.27 2.06 -0.34
N VAL A 218 21.59 1.89 -0.34
CA VAL A 218 22.26 0.68 0.12
C VAL A 218 22.44 0.78 1.63
N HIS A 219 21.55 0.12 2.38
CA HIS A 219 21.51 0.17 3.84
C HIS A 219 22.42 -0.85 4.50
N SER A 220 22.76 -1.94 3.81
CA SER A 220 23.59 -3.00 4.37
C SER A 220 24.53 -3.59 3.33
N LEU A 221 25.72 -3.99 3.81
CA LEU A 221 26.76 -4.66 3.05
C LEU A 221 27.38 -5.77 3.89
N ALA A 222 27.68 -6.92 3.28
CA ALA A 222 28.40 -7.99 3.95
C ALA A 222 29.18 -8.84 2.94
N PHE A 223 30.48 -9.04 3.18
CA PHE A 223 31.25 -10.04 2.44
C PHE A 223 31.00 -11.43 3.00
N ASN A 224 31.07 -12.45 2.15
CA ASN A 224 31.16 -13.83 2.62
C ASN A 224 32.56 -14.16 3.16
N SER A 225 32.71 -15.32 3.78
CA SER A 225 33.92 -15.71 4.53
C SER A 225 35.21 -15.78 3.70
N ASP A 226 35.11 -16.03 2.38
CA ASP A 226 36.26 -16.05 1.47
C ASP A 226 36.45 -14.74 0.66
N GLY A 227 35.52 -13.78 0.82
CA GLY A 227 35.55 -12.48 0.16
C GLY A 227 35.25 -12.51 -1.35
N SER A 228 34.82 -13.65 -1.89
CA SER A 228 34.46 -13.78 -3.30
C SER A 228 33.09 -13.21 -3.64
N LEU A 229 32.20 -13.11 -2.64
CA LEU A 229 30.86 -12.57 -2.73
C LEU A 229 30.66 -11.38 -1.81
N LEU A 230 29.89 -10.41 -2.30
CA LEU A 230 29.34 -9.31 -1.52
C LEU A 230 27.81 -9.42 -1.56
N ALA A 231 27.17 -9.36 -0.40
CA ALA A 231 25.74 -9.15 -0.27
C ALA A 231 25.48 -7.66 -0.01
N SER A 232 24.38 -7.15 -0.57
CA SER A 232 23.91 -5.78 -0.33
C SER A 232 22.40 -5.75 -0.17
N GLY A 233 21.91 -4.96 0.77
CA GLY A 233 20.49 -4.74 1.01
C GLY A 233 20.07 -3.31 0.72
N GLY A 234 18.96 -3.16 0.00
CA GLY A 234 18.20 -1.92 -0.15
C GLY A 234 16.73 -2.17 0.16
N TYR A 235 15.88 -1.16 -0.04
CA TYR A 235 14.44 -1.31 0.21
C TYR A 235 13.84 -2.48 -0.58
N ARG A 236 13.30 -3.46 0.16
CA ARG A 236 12.67 -4.69 -0.37
C ARG A 236 13.52 -5.53 -1.33
N VAL A 237 14.83 -5.33 -1.38
CA VAL A 237 15.71 -6.06 -2.30
C VAL A 237 17.05 -6.39 -1.66
N MET A 238 17.47 -7.63 -1.81
CA MET A 238 18.84 -8.07 -1.57
C MET A 238 19.50 -8.49 -2.89
N LYS A 239 20.77 -8.11 -3.07
CA LYS A 239 21.59 -8.51 -4.22
C LYS A 239 22.90 -9.14 -3.79
N LEU A 240 23.31 -10.18 -4.51
CA LEU A 240 24.62 -10.82 -4.41
C LEU A 240 25.48 -10.44 -5.62
N TRP A 241 26.73 -10.08 -5.36
CA TRP A 241 27.72 -9.63 -6.33
C TRP A 241 28.94 -10.56 -6.29
N LYS A 242 29.56 -10.84 -7.44
CA LYS A 242 30.82 -11.58 -7.50
C LYS A 242 31.96 -10.61 -7.74
N LYS A 243 33.04 -10.72 -6.97
CA LYS A 243 34.20 -9.84 -7.09
C LYS A 243 34.80 -9.76 -8.51
N SER A 244 34.75 -10.85 -9.28
CA SER A 244 35.37 -10.93 -10.60
C SER A 244 34.63 -10.19 -11.70
N ILE A 245 33.38 -9.78 -11.48
CA ILE A 245 32.57 -9.06 -12.47
C ILE A 245 31.59 -8.20 -11.69
N GLY A 246 31.59 -6.88 -11.87
CA GLY A 246 30.69 -5.93 -11.20
C GLY A 246 29.18 -6.11 -11.48
N ASN A 247 28.77 -7.33 -11.83
CA ASN A 247 27.44 -7.77 -12.18
C ASN A 247 26.75 -8.45 -11.00
N VAL A 248 25.43 -8.25 -10.92
CA VAL A 248 24.54 -8.96 -10.00
C VAL A 248 24.52 -10.44 -10.37
N VAL A 249 24.86 -11.31 -9.42
CA VAL A 249 24.81 -12.77 -9.57
C VAL A 249 23.43 -13.31 -9.23
N LYS A 250 22.78 -12.70 -8.22
CA LYS A 250 21.44 -13.07 -7.78
C LYS A 250 20.75 -11.85 -7.18
N LYS A 251 19.53 -11.59 -7.62
CA LYS A 251 18.60 -10.64 -7.00
C LYS A 251 17.52 -11.41 -6.25
N MET A 252 17.18 -10.97 -5.05
CA MET A 252 16.12 -11.51 -4.22
C MET A 252 15.22 -10.35 -3.81
N ASP A 253 13.97 -10.40 -4.27
CA ASP A 253 12.93 -9.47 -3.81
C ASP A 253 12.40 -9.95 -2.44
N LEU A 254 12.22 -9.02 -1.52
CA LEU A 254 11.77 -9.24 -0.15
C LEU A 254 10.35 -8.65 0.00
N PRO A 255 9.51 -9.18 0.90
CA PRO A 255 8.15 -8.67 1.15
C PRO A 255 8.12 -7.18 1.55
#